data_AF-A0A0F8XH16-F1
#
_entry.id   AF-A0A0F8XH16-F1
#
_cell.length_a   1.000
_cell.length_b   1.000
_cell.length_c   1.000
_cell.angle_alpha   90.00
_cell.angle_beta   90.00
_cell.angle_gamma   90.00
#
_symmetry.space_group_name_H-M   'P 1'
#
loop_
_entity.id
_entity.type
_entity.pdbx_description
1 polymer ?
#
loop_
_entity_poly.entity_id
_entity_poly.type
_entity_poly.pdbx_seq_one_letter_code
_entity_poly.pdbx_strand_id
1 'polypeptide(L)'
;MSVFDDRGPVPKIIWPENLNEKAGLLIAMKTISLLMGDSVYQDSQGLGVGVNYFGILPFPDLKLNGLTYFFLIPEKKARGQAYASTITILINEEDRIFFYENMKYLRIIIDKAATQIQKEKEFQAQKKIMDEIRNELFEFTQELKDPLSTKRQLKIILSGLDKAGKSSFLLGIRRRYSEIIKSLPTKGVERTEENLFEEQNSQILIWDIGGQIKYRDRFLEESKMYLYNVDLVFFFIDIQDIERIGEALNFFRRITTKLVELDEYPPIIVCLTKFDPDLQ
;
A
#
# COMPACT_ATOMS: atom_id res chain seq x y z
N MET A 1 -4.42 8.54 19.54
CA MET A 1 -3.15 9.28 19.45
C MET A 1 -2.27 8.90 20.62
N SER A 2 -1.04 8.47 20.34
CA SER A 2 -0.03 8.13 21.34
C SER A 2 1.19 9.01 21.16
N VAL A 3 1.91 9.30 22.23
CA VAL A 3 3.10 10.16 22.23
C VAL A 3 4.16 9.52 23.13
N PHE A 4 5.42 9.61 22.72
CA PHE A 4 6.56 9.30 23.57
C PHE A 4 6.94 10.53 24.38
N ASP A 5 6.57 10.56 25.67
CA ASP A 5 6.94 11.63 26.59
C ASP A 5 8.04 11.17 27.57
N ASP A 6 8.37 11.98 28.56
CA ASP A 6 9.44 11.70 29.54
C ASP A 6 9.22 10.39 30.34
N ARG A 7 7.99 9.86 30.35
CA ARG A 7 7.62 8.60 31.02
C ARG A 7 7.61 7.40 30.06
N GLY A 8 7.88 7.64 28.78
CA GLY A 8 7.85 6.63 27.72
C GLY A 8 6.61 6.73 26.81
N PRO A 9 6.27 5.64 26.09
CA PRO A 9 5.11 5.60 25.20
C PRO A 9 3.81 5.67 26.00
N VAL A 10 3.01 6.72 25.79
CA VAL A 10 1.72 6.89 26.48
C VAL A 10 0.60 7.21 25.49
N PRO A 11 -0.60 6.64 25.69
CA PRO A 11 -1.76 7.08 24.93
C PRO A 11 -2.24 8.44 25.46
N LYS A 12 -2.37 9.43 24.58
CA LYS A 12 -2.76 10.82 24.94
C LYS A 12 -4.24 11.10 24.68
N ILE A 13 -4.75 10.65 23.55
CA ILE A 13 -6.15 10.82 23.16
C ILE A 13 -6.63 9.46 22.67
N ILE A 14 -7.66 8.91 23.32
CA ILE A 14 -8.20 7.58 23.05
C ILE A 14 -9.69 7.72 22.80
N TRP A 15 -10.17 7.01 21.78
CA TRP A 15 -11.59 6.79 21.57
C TRP A 15 -11.84 5.32 21.22
N PRO A 16 -12.90 4.69 21.78
CA PRO A 16 -13.80 5.24 22.78
C PRO A 16 -13.09 5.46 24.14
N GLU A 17 -13.54 6.44 24.92
CA GLU A 17 -12.87 6.83 26.19
C GLU A 17 -12.88 5.70 27.25
N ASN A 18 -13.73 4.69 27.07
CA ASN A 18 -13.81 3.49 27.90
C ASN A 18 -12.88 2.35 27.46
N LEU A 19 -12.03 2.55 26.44
CA LEU A 19 -11.03 1.56 26.06
C LEU A 19 -10.15 1.24 27.27
N ASN A 20 -9.96 -0.05 27.56
CA ASN A 20 -9.16 -0.53 28.68
C ASN A 20 -7.78 0.14 28.68
N GLU A 21 -7.39 0.72 29.81
CA GLU A 21 -6.11 1.42 30.00
C GLU A 21 -4.91 0.55 29.60
N LYS A 22 -4.96 -0.75 29.92
CA LYS A 22 -3.93 -1.72 29.50
C LYS A 22 -3.85 -1.87 27.99
N ALA A 23 -4.99 -1.86 27.30
CA ALA A 23 -5.05 -1.95 25.85
C ALA A 23 -4.47 -0.68 25.19
N GLY A 24 -4.84 0.50 25.70
CA GLY A 24 -4.28 1.78 25.24
C GLY A 24 -2.76 1.85 25.41
N LEU A 25 -2.24 1.39 26.55
CA LEU A 25 -0.80 1.33 26.80
C LEU A 25 -0.09 0.32 25.90
N LEU A 26 -0.65 -0.88 25.71
CA LEU A 26 -0.10 -1.89 24.79
C LEU A 26 0.01 -1.34 23.37
N ILE A 27 -1.04 -0.66 22.89
CA ILE A 27 -1.07 -0.04 21.57
C ILE A 27 0.02 1.03 21.47
N ALA A 28 0.06 1.98 22.41
CA ALA A 28 1.06 3.04 22.44
C ALA A 28 2.50 2.48 22.47
N MET A 29 2.77 1.49 23.31
CA MET A 29 4.08 0.85 23.39
C MET A 29 4.46 0.20 22.06
N LYS A 30 3.57 -0.60 21.47
CA LYS A 30 3.90 -1.33 20.23
C LYS A 30 4.10 -0.36 19.06
N THR A 31 3.19 0.60 18.87
CA THR A 31 3.26 1.54 17.75
C THR A 31 4.48 2.43 17.83
N ILE A 32 4.87 2.89 19.02
CA ILE A 32 6.03 3.78 19.20
C ILE A 32 7.35 2.98 19.22
N SER A 33 7.40 1.79 19.84
CA SER A 33 8.64 1.01 19.97
C SER A 33 9.11 0.45 18.64
N LEU A 34 8.20 0.03 17.75
CA LEU A 34 8.54 -0.36 16.38
C LEU A 34 9.30 0.75 15.65
N LEU A 35 9.00 2.00 15.97
CA LEU A 35 9.56 3.18 15.32
C LEU A 35 10.87 3.65 15.95
N MET A 36 11.12 3.30 17.22
CA MET A 36 12.40 3.55 17.89
C MET A 36 13.43 2.43 17.65
N GLY A 37 12.96 1.22 17.30
CA GLY A 37 13.81 0.07 16.98
C GLY A 37 14.48 0.17 15.61
N ASP A 38 13.81 0.78 14.64
CA ASP A 38 14.44 1.24 13.40
C ASP A 38 15.27 2.49 13.73
N SER A 39 16.56 2.47 13.39
CA SER A 39 17.61 3.42 13.77
C SER A 39 17.45 4.85 13.22
N VAL A 40 16.28 5.46 13.38
CA VAL A 40 15.91 6.79 12.87
C VAL A 40 16.21 7.90 13.89
N TYR A 41 16.40 7.57 15.16
CA TYR A 41 16.54 8.56 16.23
C TYR A 41 17.99 8.97 16.57
N GLN A 42 19.01 8.36 15.96
CA GLN A 42 20.41 8.59 16.36
C GLN A 42 21.20 9.59 15.50
N ASP A 43 20.75 9.92 14.28
CA ASP A 43 21.49 10.87 13.44
C ASP A 43 20.79 12.23 13.33
N SER A 44 21.22 13.13 14.22
CA SER A 44 20.78 14.53 14.32
C SER A 44 21.28 15.44 13.17
N GLN A 45 21.55 14.89 11.98
CA GLN A 45 22.05 15.65 10.82
C GLN A 45 21.22 15.48 9.54
N GLY A 46 20.04 14.85 9.62
CA GLY A 46 19.17 14.62 8.46
C GLY A 46 17.72 15.07 8.64
N LEU A 47 17.46 16.13 9.40
CA LEU A 47 16.10 16.69 9.56
C LEU A 47 15.69 17.46 8.29
N GLY A 48 15.33 16.72 7.24
CA GLY A 48 14.92 17.29 5.95
C GLY A 48 14.00 16.43 5.10
N VAL A 49 13.86 15.12 5.35
CA VAL A 49 12.93 14.25 4.60
C VAL A 49 12.29 13.25 5.55
N GLY A 50 10.95 13.25 5.56
CA GLY A 50 10.12 12.65 6.59
C GLY A 50 10.19 11.14 6.68
N VAL A 51 10.41 10.65 7.89
CA VAL A 51 10.03 9.28 8.23
C VAL A 51 8.53 9.32 8.52
N ASN A 52 7.71 9.12 7.49
CA ASN A 52 6.28 8.91 7.63
C ASN A 52 6.03 7.41 7.60
N TYR A 53 6.19 6.73 8.73
CA TYR A 53 5.74 5.34 8.83
C TYR A 53 4.22 5.32 8.77
N PHE A 54 3.67 4.69 7.75
CA PHE A 54 2.26 4.46 7.59
C PHE A 54 2.00 2.99 7.24
N GLY A 55 1.36 2.25 8.13
CA GLY A 55 1.22 0.81 7.98
C GLY A 55 0.21 0.17 8.92
N ILE A 56 -0.18 -1.06 8.59
CA ILE A 56 -1.10 -1.87 9.40
C ILE A 56 -0.28 -2.69 10.39
N LEU A 57 -0.65 -2.61 11.67
CA LEU A 57 -0.03 -3.34 12.76
C LEU A 57 -1.05 -4.22 13.47
N PRO A 58 -0.84 -5.55 13.56
CA PRO A 58 -1.76 -6.43 14.28
C PRO A 58 -1.60 -6.32 15.79
N PHE A 59 -2.70 -6.45 16.52
CA PHE A 59 -2.77 -6.58 17.99
C PHE A 59 -3.57 -7.85 18.36
N PRO A 60 -2.97 -9.05 18.22
CA PRO A 60 -3.69 -10.31 18.40
C PRO A 60 -4.31 -10.46 19.78
N ASP A 61 -3.61 -10.01 20.83
CA ASP A 61 -4.10 -10.06 22.22
C ASP A 61 -5.37 -9.24 22.44
N LEU A 62 -5.64 -8.26 21.57
CA LEU A 62 -6.82 -7.41 21.59
C LEU A 62 -7.83 -7.80 20.52
N LYS A 63 -7.51 -8.75 19.63
CA LYS A 63 -8.27 -9.06 18.41
C LYS A 63 -8.51 -7.83 17.52
N LEU A 64 -7.52 -6.95 17.42
CA LEU A 64 -7.59 -5.72 16.63
C LEU A 64 -6.47 -5.66 15.59
N ASN A 65 -6.71 -4.93 14.51
CA ASN A 65 -5.68 -4.42 13.62
C ASN A 65 -5.65 -2.89 13.73
N GLY A 66 -4.46 -2.29 13.64
CA GLY A 66 -4.29 -0.85 13.72
C GLY A 66 -3.59 -0.25 12.50
N LEU A 67 -4.27 0.62 11.76
CA LEU A 67 -3.64 1.45 10.74
C LEU A 67 -2.97 2.63 11.45
N THR A 68 -1.64 2.62 11.45
CA THR A 68 -0.82 3.53 12.25
C THR A 68 -0.07 4.49 11.34
N TYR A 69 -0.19 5.79 11.64
CA TYR A 69 0.56 6.87 11.03
C TYR A 69 1.47 7.50 12.07
N PHE A 70 2.76 7.61 11.76
CA PHE A 70 3.77 8.24 12.60
C PHE A 70 4.09 9.66 12.17
N PHE A 71 4.34 10.52 13.15
CA PHE A 71 4.80 11.88 12.95
C PHE A 71 5.57 12.41 14.16
N LEU A 72 6.27 13.53 13.97
CA LEU A 72 7.03 14.22 15.00
C LEU A 72 6.32 15.52 15.40
N ILE A 73 6.00 15.69 16.68
CA ILE A 73 5.49 16.96 17.22
C ILE A 73 6.69 17.80 17.70
N PRO A 74 6.97 18.97 17.11
CA PRO A 74 8.10 19.79 17.53
C PRO A 74 8.00 20.21 19.00
N GLU A 75 9.01 19.91 19.80
CA GLU A 75 9.10 20.31 21.21
C GLU A 75 10.56 20.57 21.59
N LYS A 76 10.87 21.82 21.92
CA LYS A 76 12.24 22.24 22.26
C LYS A 76 12.79 21.55 23.50
N LYS A 77 11.91 21.15 24.43
CA LYS A 77 12.29 20.45 25.66
C LYS A 77 12.53 18.95 25.47
N ALA A 78 12.08 18.37 24.35
CA ALA A 78 12.18 16.93 24.10
C ALA A 78 13.59 16.55 23.60
N ARG A 79 14.02 15.32 23.90
CA ARG A 79 15.23 14.72 23.31
C ARG A 79 15.05 14.61 21.80
N GLY A 80 15.98 15.17 21.02
CA GLY A 80 15.84 15.25 19.57
C GLY A 80 14.92 16.39 19.07
N GLN A 81 14.52 17.31 19.96
CA GLN A 81 13.69 18.49 19.67
C GLN A 81 12.28 18.20 19.12
N ALA A 82 11.80 16.96 19.28
CA ALA A 82 10.44 16.57 18.94
C ALA A 82 9.96 15.38 19.76
N TYR A 83 8.65 15.24 19.95
CA TYR A 83 8.03 14.03 20.47
C TYR A 83 7.61 13.10 19.34
N ALA A 84 8.08 11.84 19.41
CA ALA A 84 7.59 10.75 18.58
C ALA A 84 6.10 10.50 18.86
N SER A 85 5.26 10.56 17.84
CA SER A 85 3.80 10.51 17.99
C SER A 85 3.14 9.65 16.93
N THR A 86 2.04 8.98 17.29
CA THR A 86 1.27 8.15 16.35
C THR A 86 -0.23 8.43 16.42
N ILE A 87 -0.90 8.41 15.27
CA ILE A 87 -2.35 8.22 15.18
C ILE A 87 -2.58 6.79 14.73
N THR A 88 -3.46 6.07 15.43
CA THR A 88 -3.80 4.68 15.11
C THR A 88 -5.31 4.56 15.05
N ILE A 89 -5.82 4.18 13.88
CA ILE A 89 -7.22 3.76 13.70
C ILE A 89 -7.25 2.26 13.96
N LEU A 90 -8.24 1.78 14.72
CA LEU A 90 -8.39 0.37 15.07
C LEU A 90 -9.65 -0.20 14.42
N ILE A 91 -9.55 -1.44 13.95
CA ILE A 91 -10.67 -2.26 13.51
C ILE A 91 -10.54 -3.65 14.13
N ASN A 92 -11.64 -4.42 14.14
CA ASN A 92 -11.54 -5.82 14.54
C ASN A 92 -10.63 -6.58 13.57
N GLU A 93 -9.97 -7.61 14.07
CA GLU A 93 -9.07 -8.42 13.25
C GLU A 93 -9.78 -9.03 12.03
N GLU A 94 -11.05 -9.40 12.19
CA GLU A 94 -11.93 -9.95 11.15
C GLU A 94 -12.17 -8.95 9.99
N ASP A 95 -12.13 -7.65 10.28
CA ASP A 95 -12.42 -6.58 9.34
C ASP A 95 -11.19 -6.12 8.54
N ARG A 96 -10.06 -6.84 8.62
CA ARG A 96 -8.76 -6.42 8.05
C ARG A 96 -8.80 -5.90 6.61
N ILE A 97 -9.74 -6.40 5.79
CA ILE A 97 -9.96 -5.99 4.39
C ILE A 97 -10.26 -4.49 4.30
N PHE A 98 -11.03 -3.95 5.26
CA PHE A 98 -11.39 -2.54 5.33
C PHE A 98 -10.17 -1.62 5.21
N PHE A 99 -9.10 -1.91 5.94
CA PHE A 99 -7.89 -1.08 5.82
C PHE A 99 -7.26 -1.18 4.45
N TYR A 100 -7.18 -2.36 3.84
CA TYR A 100 -6.58 -2.49 2.51
C TYR A 100 -7.36 -1.73 1.43
N GLU A 101 -8.69 -1.80 1.46
CA GLU A 101 -9.55 -1.12 0.49
C GLU A 101 -9.52 0.40 0.66
N ASN A 102 -9.40 0.87 1.91
CA ASN A 102 -9.58 2.28 2.24
C ASN A 102 -8.29 2.98 2.68
N MET A 103 -7.13 2.29 2.61
CA MET A 103 -5.85 2.73 3.15
C MET A 103 -5.46 4.13 2.64
N LYS A 104 -5.67 4.38 1.34
CA LYS A 104 -5.29 5.65 0.70
C LYS A 104 -6.13 6.82 1.20
N TYR A 105 -7.44 6.63 1.28
CA TYR A 105 -8.35 7.65 1.80
C TYR A 105 -8.07 7.93 3.27
N LEU A 106 -7.95 6.87 4.08
CA LEU A 106 -7.59 6.98 5.49
C LEU A 106 -6.23 7.66 5.69
N ARG A 107 -5.25 7.40 4.81
CA ARG A 107 -3.94 8.08 4.83
C ARG A 107 -4.09 9.59 4.74
N ILE A 108 -4.91 10.07 3.79
CA ILE A 108 -5.10 11.51 3.55
C ILE A 108 -5.71 12.18 4.79
N ILE A 109 -6.74 11.56 5.38
CA ILE A 109 -7.38 12.07 6.61
C ILE A 109 -6.37 12.16 7.75
N ILE A 110 -5.63 11.06 7.99
CA ILE A 110 -4.69 10.99 9.11
C ILE A 110 -3.51 11.96 8.90
N ASP A 111 -2.98 12.06 7.67
CA ASP A 111 -1.88 12.96 7.32
C ASP A 111 -2.24 14.44 7.52
N LYS A 112 -3.44 14.84 7.07
CA LYS A 112 -3.98 16.19 7.28
C LYS A 112 -4.05 16.51 8.77
N ALA A 113 -4.56 15.58 9.56
CA ALA A 113 -4.68 15.77 11.01
C ALA A 113 -3.32 15.79 11.72
N ALA A 114 -2.40 14.89 11.36
CA ALA A 114 -1.04 14.90 11.88
C ALA A 114 -0.37 16.24 11.61
N THR A 115 -0.52 16.78 10.40
CA THR A 115 0.01 18.10 10.00
C THR A 115 -0.59 19.24 10.82
N GLN A 116 -1.89 19.18 11.16
CA GLN A 116 -2.53 20.16 12.04
C GLN A 116 -1.99 20.03 13.48
N ILE A 117 -1.93 18.81 14.02
CA ILE A 117 -1.42 18.54 15.37
C ILE A 117 0.03 19.00 15.54
N GLN A 118 0.87 18.86 14.52
CA GLN A 118 2.26 19.35 14.55
C GLN A 118 2.37 20.87 14.74
N LYS A 119 1.35 21.64 14.31
CA LYS A 119 1.30 23.09 14.45
C LYS A 119 0.73 23.53 15.80
N GLU A 120 0.00 22.65 16.48
CA GLU A 120 -0.71 22.94 17.72
C GLU A 120 0.04 22.44 18.96
N LYS A 121 0.28 23.34 19.92
CA LYS A 121 0.99 23.01 21.17
C LYS A 121 0.05 22.60 22.31
N GLU A 122 -1.20 23.01 22.24
CA GLU A 122 -2.16 22.82 23.32
C GLU A 122 -2.92 21.50 23.20
N PHE A 123 -3.00 20.76 24.30
CA PHE A 123 -3.73 19.49 24.35
C PHE A 123 -5.20 19.61 23.93
N GLN A 124 -5.87 20.71 24.28
CA GLN A 124 -7.28 20.94 23.92
C GLN A 124 -7.46 21.12 22.41
N ALA A 125 -6.54 21.83 21.74
CA ALA A 125 -6.55 21.97 20.29
C ALA A 125 -6.31 20.62 19.59
N GLN A 126 -5.35 19.83 20.09
CA GLN A 126 -5.10 18.47 19.58
C GLN A 126 -6.31 17.55 19.79
N LYS A 127 -7.00 17.64 20.93
CA LYS A 127 -8.25 16.90 21.19
C LYS A 127 -9.34 17.26 20.18
N LYS A 128 -9.52 18.56 19.92
CA LYS A 128 -10.49 19.03 18.92
C LYS A 128 -10.20 18.47 17.52
N ILE A 129 -8.94 18.47 17.08
CA ILE A 129 -8.55 17.89 15.79
C ILE A 129 -8.87 16.38 15.74
N MET A 130 -8.58 15.64 16.82
CA MET A 130 -8.90 14.22 16.90
C MET A 130 -10.42 13.95 16.89
N ASP A 131 -11.22 14.84 17.49
CA ASP A 131 -12.69 14.77 17.44
C ASP A 131 -13.22 15.06 16.03
N GLU A 132 -12.60 15.98 15.28
CA GLU A 132 -12.93 16.26 13.88
C GLU A 132 -12.65 15.03 12.98
N ILE A 133 -11.47 14.40 13.11
CA ILE A 133 -11.15 13.14 12.41
C ILE A 133 -12.18 12.06 12.73
N ARG A 134 -12.55 11.91 14.01
CA ARG A 134 -13.51 10.91 14.43
C ARG A 134 -14.84 11.08 13.69
N ASN A 135 -15.32 12.32 13.56
CA ASN A 135 -16.56 12.61 12.84
C ASN A 135 -16.42 12.30 11.35
N GLU A 136 -15.31 12.72 10.71
CA GLU A 136 -15.02 12.44 9.29
C GLU A 136 -14.95 10.93 9.02
N LEU A 137 -14.32 10.15 9.90
CA LEU A 137 -14.30 8.69 9.82
C LEU A 137 -15.69 8.07 9.99
N PHE A 138 -16.52 8.62 10.87
CA PHE A 138 -17.88 8.11 11.08
C PHE A 138 -18.77 8.38 9.87
N GLU A 139 -18.72 9.58 9.30
CA GLU A 139 -19.38 9.92 8.04
C GLU A 139 -18.93 9.00 6.91
N PHE A 140 -17.62 8.82 6.76
CA PHE A 140 -17.04 7.88 5.80
C PHE A 140 -17.61 6.45 5.97
N THR A 141 -17.66 5.94 7.20
CA THR A 141 -18.19 4.58 7.44
C THR A 141 -19.68 4.45 7.14
N GLN A 142 -20.46 5.53 7.20
CA GLN A 142 -21.88 5.51 6.81
C GLN A 142 -22.10 5.50 5.30
N GLU A 143 -21.18 6.06 4.52
CA GLU A 143 -21.27 6.08 3.06
C GLU A 143 -20.90 4.75 2.40
N LEU A 144 -20.26 3.84 3.14
CA LEU A 144 -19.90 2.50 2.66
C LEU A 144 -21.16 1.64 2.50
N LYS A 145 -21.68 1.59 1.26
CA LYS A 145 -22.89 0.82 0.87
C LYS A 145 -22.75 -0.70 0.99
N ASP A 146 -21.53 -1.20 1.11
CA ASP A 146 -21.23 -2.61 1.38
C ASP A 146 -19.93 -2.64 2.21
N PRO A 147 -20.01 -2.68 3.55
CA PRO A 147 -18.86 -2.33 4.42
C PRO A 147 -17.67 -3.27 4.28
N LEU A 148 -17.88 -4.49 3.80
CA LEU A 148 -16.91 -5.58 3.82
C LEU A 148 -17.25 -6.58 2.71
N SER A 149 -16.67 -6.39 1.51
CA SER A 149 -16.50 -7.55 0.63
C SER A 149 -15.67 -8.57 1.39
N THR A 150 -16.25 -9.73 1.70
CA THR A 150 -15.52 -10.83 2.35
C THR A 150 -14.36 -11.33 1.49
N LYS A 151 -14.34 -11.00 0.19
CA LYS A 151 -13.28 -11.36 -0.74
C LYS A 151 -12.39 -10.17 -1.06
N ARG A 152 -11.12 -10.27 -0.68
CA ARG A 152 -10.08 -9.31 -1.07
C ARG A 152 -9.86 -9.42 -2.58
N GLN A 153 -10.14 -8.36 -3.34
CA GLN A 153 -9.75 -8.30 -4.75
C GLN A 153 -8.33 -7.75 -4.88
N LEU A 154 -7.38 -8.60 -5.29
CA LEU A 154 -6.00 -8.24 -5.61
C LEU A 154 -5.90 -7.85 -7.08
N LYS A 155 -5.56 -6.60 -7.39
CA LYS A 155 -5.33 -6.14 -8.76
C LYS A 155 -3.87 -6.36 -9.15
N ILE A 156 -3.64 -7.32 -10.03
CA ILE A 156 -2.31 -7.65 -10.56
C ILE A 156 -2.22 -7.24 -12.03
N ILE A 157 -1.14 -6.54 -12.39
CA ILE A 157 -0.87 -6.15 -13.78
C ILE A 157 0.27 -7.01 -14.33
N LEU A 158 0.03 -7.62 -15.50
CA LEU A 158 1.09 -8.25 -16.30
C LEU A 158 1.43 -7.31 -17.45
N SER A 159 2.65 -6.76 -17.45
CA SER A 159 3.11 -5.80 -18.45
C SER A 159 4.48 -6.17 -19.02
N GLY A 160 4.81 -5.63 -20.20
CA GLY A 160 6.00 -5.99 -20.98
C GLY A 160 5.71 -5.98 -22.47
N LEU A 161 6.75 -6.09 -23.30
CA LEU A 161 6.61 -6.07 -24.76
C LEU A 161 5.78 -7.26 -25.30
N ASP A 162 5.35 -7.17 -26.55
CA ASP A 162 4.73 -8.31 -27.22
C ASP A 162 5.72 -9.48 -27.28
N LYS A 163 5.19 -10.70 -27.15
CA LYS A 163 5.96 -11.95 -27.12
C LYS A 163 6.89 -12.14 -25.91
N ALA A 164 6.85 -11.25 -24.90
CA ALA A 164 7.64 -11.38 -23.67
C ALA A 164 7.22 -12.54 -22.73
N GLY A 165 6.14 -13.27 -23.05
CA GLY A 165 5.69 -14.45 -22.28
C GLY A 165 4.62 -14.19 -21.22
N LYS A 166 4.00 -13.00 -21.21
CA LYS A 166 2.96 -12.61 -20.22
C LYS A 166 1.78 -13.56 -20.16
N SER A 167 1.12 -13.79 -21.31
CA SER A 167 -0.04 -14.67 -21.41
C SER A 167 0.35 -16.14 -21.19
N SER A 168 1.55 -16.55 -21.62
CA SER A 168 2.09 -17.89 -21.37
C SER A 168 2.30 -18.15 -19.89
N PHE A 169 2.84 -17.17 -19.15
CA PHE A 169 2.97 -17.24 -17.70
C PHE A 169 1.61 -17.36 -17.00
N LEU A 170 0.64 -16.54 -17.41
CA LEU A 170 -0.73 -16.61 -16.88
C LEU A 170 -1.38 -17.97 -17.11
N LEU A 171 -1.27 -18.53 -18.33
CA LEU A 171 -1.78 -19.86 -18.65
C LEU A 171 -1.05 -20.97 -17.87
N GLY A 172 0.26 -20.81 -17.64
CA GLY A 172 1.05 -21.72 -16.82
C GLY A 172 0.56 -21.76 -15.36
N ILE A 173 0.33 -20.59 -14.75
CA ILE A 173 -0.27 -20.49 -13.41
C ILE A 173 -1.64 -21.17 -13.36
N ARG A 174 -2.45 -20.98 -14.41
CA ARG A 174 -3.76 -21.64 -14.56
C ARG A 174 -3.69 -23.15 -14.82
N ARG A 175 -2.49 -23.74 -14.93
CA ARG A 175 -2.26 -25.14 -15.36
C ARG A 175 -2.88 -25.46 -16.74
N ARG A 176 -3.09 -24.46 -17.60
CA ARG A 176 -3.65 -24.59 -18.97
C ARG A 176 -2.53 -24.69 -20.02
N TYR A 177 -1.60 -25.61 -19.80
CA TYR A 177 -0.38 -25.74 -20.60
C TYR A 177 -0.64 -26.02 -22.10
N SER A 178 -1.71 -26.76 -22.40
CA SER A 178 -2.09 -27.09 -23.79
C SER A 178 -2.54 -25.88 -24.61
N GLU A 179 -2.91 -24.77 -23.96
CA GLU A 179 -3.36 -23.54 -24.62
C GLU A 179 -2.20 -22.58 -24.92
N ILE A 180 -1.05 -22.75 -24.27
CA ILE A 180 0.14 -21.93 -24.50
C ILE A 180 0.58 -22.03 -25.97
N ILE A 181 0.58 -23.25 -26.53
CA ILE A 181 0.99 -23.52 -27.92
C ILE A 181 0.05 -22.82 -28.93
N LYS A 182 -1.21 -22.59 -28.55
CA LYS A 182 -2.26 -22.03 -29.43
C LYS A 182 -2.49 -20.53 -29.22
N SER A 183 -1.73 -19.89 -28.33
CA SER A 183 -2.02 -18.50 -27.94
C SER A 183 -1.74 -17.52 -29.09
N LEU A 184 -2.71 -16.64 -29.34
CA LEU A 184 -2.57 -15.50 -30.25
C LEU A 184 -2.10 -14.25 -29.48
N PRO A 185 -1.47 -13.26 -30.14
CA PRO A 185 -1.09 -12.02 -29.47
C PRO A 185 -2.29 -11.30 -28.84
N THR A 186 -2.19 -10.94 -27.56
CA THR A 186 -3.21 -10.18 -26.83
C THR A 186 -3.48 -8.83 -27.49
N LYS A 187 -4.77 -8.52 -27.68
CA LYS A 187 -5.24 -7.23 -28.22
C LYS A 187 -5.82 -6.38 -27.10
N GLY A 188 -5.37 -5.14 -26.97
CA GLY A 188 -5.88 -4.21 -25.96
C GLY A 188 -5.47 -4.63 -24.55
N VAL A 189 -6.44 -4.70 -23.64
CA VAL A 189 -6.23 -5.15 -22.25
C VAL A 189 -7.23 -6.25 -21.96
N GLU A 190 -6.71 -7.44 -21.66
CA GLU A 190 -7.54 -8.58 -21.25
C GLU A 190 -7.66 -8.57 -19.72
N ARG A 191 -8.91 -8.55 -19.23
CA ARG A 191 -9.22 -8.59 -17.80
C ARG A 191 -9.80 -9.95 -17.46
N THR A 192 -9.18 -10.63 -16.53
CA THR A 192 -9.64 -11.94 -16.05
C THR A 192 -9.67 -11.99 -14.54
N GLU A 193 -10.76 -12.52 -14.01
CA GLU A 193 -10.92 -12.82 -12.58
C GLU A 193 -10.44 -14.24 -12.32
N GLU A 194 -9.51 -14.39 -11.37
CA GLU A 194 -8.91 -15.66 -11.02
C GLU A 194 -9.12 -15.96 -9.53
N ASN A 195 -9.60 -17.16 -9.27
CA ASN A 195 -9.80 -17.69 -7.93
C ASN A 195 -8.60 -18.53 -7.48
N LEU A 196 -7.38 -18.10 -7.82
CA LEU A 196 -6.16 -18.90 -7.56
C LEU A 196 -5.82 -19.04 -6.06
N PHE A 197 -6.47 -18.25 -5.19
CA PHE A 197 -6.30 -18.27 -3.73
C PHE A 197 -7.66 -18.38 -3.00
N GLU A 198 -8.54 -19.30 -3.43
CA GLU A 198 -9.83 -19.55 -2.77
C GLU A 198 -9.69 -19.80 -1.26
N GLU A 199 -8.63 -20.51 -0.85
CA GLU A 199 -8.33 -20.80 0.57
C GLU A 199 -7.98 -19.54 1.39
N GLN A 200 -7.58 -18.43 0.74
CA GLN A 200 -7.23 -17.16 1.38
C GLN A 200 -8.31 -16.09 1.22
N ASN A 201 -9.51 -16.49 0.75
CA ASN A 201 -10.63 -15.59 0.46
C ASN A 201 -10.21 -14.39 -0.40
N SER A 202 -9.29 -14.62 -1.35
CA SER A 202 -8.75 -13.57 -2.22
C SER A 202 -9.05 -13.89 -3.68
N GLN A 203 -9.60 -12.92 -4.38
CA GLN A 203 -9.87 -12.95 -5.81
C GLN A 203 -8.81 -12.12 -6.52
N ILE A 204 -8.16 -12.66 -7.54
CA ILE A 204 -7.13 -11.94 -8.28
C ILE A 204 -7.76 -11.39 -9.55
N LEU A 205 -7.68 -10.07 -9.75
CA LEU A 205 -8.01 -9.45 -11.00
C LEU A 205 -6.72 -9.23 -11.80
N ILE A 206 -6.53 -10.03 -12.86
CA ILE A 206 -5.33 -9.97 -13.70
C ILE A 206 -5.63 -9.15 -14.96
N TRP A 207 -4.77 -8.16 -15.21
CA TRP A 207 -4.83 -7.33 -16.41
C TRP A 207 -3.61 -7.68 -17.28
N ASP A 208 -3.83 -8.45 -18.36
CA ASP A 208 -2.80 -8.75 -19.36
C ASP A 208 -2.81 -7.65 -20.44
N ILE A 209 -1.74 -6.87 -20.47
CA ILE A 209 -1.61 -5.73 -21.38
C ILE A 209 -1.04 -6.19 -22.72
N GLY A 210 -1.74 -5.88 -23.82
CA GLY A 210 -1.21 -6.08 -25.17
C GLY A 210 0.15 -5.39 -25.32
N GLY A 211 1.19 -6.16 -25.64
CA GLY A 211 2.56 -5.65 -25.68
C GLY A 211 2.93 -4.89 -26.96
N GLN A 212 2.02 -4.83 -27.93
CA GLN A 212 2.21 -4.10 -29.19
C GLN A 212 2.20 -2.59 -28.91
N ILE A 213 2.98 -1.81 -29.67
CA ILE A 213 3.16 -0.35 -29.48
C ILE A 213 1.81 0.36 -29.25
N LYS A 214 0.84 0.17 -30.16
CA LYS A 214 -0.50 0.78 -30.08
C LYS A 214 -1.21 0.56 -28.73
N TYR A 215 -1.11 -0.65 -28.18
CA TYR A 215 -1.80 -0.99 -26.93
C TYR A 215 -1.03 -0.50 -25.71
N ARG A 216 0.31 -0.48 -25.77
CA ARG A 216 1.16 0.10 -24.72
C ARG A 216 0.99 1.61 -24.60
N ASP A 217 0.89 2.32 -25.73
CA ASP A 217 0.67 3.77 -25.70
C ASP A 217 -0.71 4.09 -25.14
N ARG A 218 -1.77 3.40 -25.58
CA ARG A 218 -3.10 3.54 -24.98
C ARG A 218 -3.11 3.24 -23.48
N PHE A 219 -2.43 2.18 -23.05
CA PHE A 219 -2.28 1.83 -21.64
C PHE A 219 -1.63 2.96 -20.82
N LEU A 220 -0.66 3.67 -21.39
CA LEU A 220 -0.01 4.80 -20.72
C LEU A 220 -0.86 6.08 -20.76
N GLU A 221 -1.58 6.33 -21.85
CA GLU A 221 -2.53 7.45 -21.99
C GLU A 221 -3.67 7.36 -20.97
N GLU A 222 -4.27 6.18 -20.83
CA GLU A 222 -5.36 5.88 -19.89
C GLU A 222 -4.82 5.33 -18.56
N SER A 223 -3.55 5.58 -18.22
CA SER A 223 -2.84 5.00 -17.06
C SER A 223 -3.58 5.12 -15.74
N LYS A 224 -4.34 6.19 -15.50
CA LYS A 224 -5.18 6.34 -14.30
C LYS A 224 -6.21 5.21 -14.17
N MET A 225 -6.80 4.73 -15.26
CA MET A 225 -7.75 3.62 -15.21
C MET A 225 -7.05 2.28 -14.94
N TYR A 226 -5.82 2.13 -15.42
CA TYR A 226 -5.07 0.89 -15.36
C TYR A 226 -4.27 0.73 -14.08
N LEU A 227 -3.54 1.76 -13.65
CA LEU A 227 -2.55 1.70 -12.59
C LEU A 227 -3.09 2.09 -11.21
N TYR A 228 -4.24 2.75 -11.12
CA TYR A 228 -4.81 3.11 -9.82
C TYR A 228 -5.21 1.86 -9.02
N ASN A 229 -4.91 1.85 -7.71
CA ASN A 229 -5.15 0.71 -6.80
C ASN A 229 -4.55 -0.60 -7.31
N VAL A 230 -3.38 -0.55 -7.94
CA VAL A 230 -2.65 -1.77 -8.29
C VAL A 230 -1.94 -2.33 -7.05
N ASP A 231 -2.08 -3.63 -6.80
CA ASP A 231 -1.44 -4.31 -5.67
C ASP A 231 -0.07 -4.88 -6.03
N LEU A 232 0.13 -5.27 -7.30
CA LEU A 232 1.36 -5.90 -7.78
C LEU A 232 1.52 -5.71 -9.30
N VAL A 233 2.74 -5.42 -9.73
CA VAL A 233 3.10 -5.39 -11.15
C VAL A 233 4.14 -6.46 -11.45
N PHE A 234 3.82 -7.35 -12.40
CA PHE A 234 4.83 -8.19 -13.05
C PHE A 234 5.25 -7.54 -14.36
N PHE A 235 6.55 -7.33 -14.53
CA PHE A 235 7.12 -6.78 -15.75
C PHE A 235 8.01 -7.80 -16.45
N PHE A 236 7.62 -8.21 -17.66
CA PHE A 236 8.27 -9.28 -18.40
C PHE A 236 9.27 -8.73 -19.43
N ILE A 237 10.48 -9.28 -19.39
CA ILE A 237 11.56 -9.00 -20.33
C ILE A 237 11.98 -10.31 -20.97
N ASP A 238 11.84 -10.40 -22.28
CA ASP A 238 12.41 -11.48 -23.08
C ASP A 238 13.92 -11.29 -23.18
N ILE A 239 14.71 -12.16 -22.56
CA ILE A 239 16.17 -12.01 -22.54
C ILE A 239 16.83 -12.49 -23.84
N GLN A 240 16.10 -13.21 -24.70
CA GLN A 240 16.61 -13.62 -26.01
C GLN A 240 16.40 -12.52 -27.07
N ASP A 241 15.49 -11.57 -26.83
CA ASP A 241 15.20 -10.46 -27.73
C ASP A 241 16.11 -9.26 -27.46
N ILE A 242 17.41 -9.46 -27.71
CA ILE A 242 18.48 -8.51 -27.40
C ILE A 242 18.24 -7.14 -28.07
N GLU A 243 17.71 -7.15 -29.30
CA GLU A 243 17.46 -5.93 -30.07
C GLU A 243 16.42 -5.01 -29.41
N ARG A 244 15.42 -5.59 -28.72
CA ARG A 244 14.32 -4.84 -28.10
C ARG A 244 14.45 -4.62 -26.60
N ILE A 245 15.57 -5.01 -25.98
CA ILE A 245 15.84 -4.74 -24.55
C ILE A 245 15.73 -3.24 -24.24
N GLY A 246 16.31 -2.37 -25.07
CA GLY A 246 16.23 -0.93 -24.87
C GLY A 246 14.80 -0.40 -24.90
N GLU A 247 13.96 -0.94 -25.79
CA GLU A 247 12.54 -0.64 -25.86
C GLU A 247 11.78 -1.10 -24.62
N ALA A 248 12.08 -2.32 -24.13
CA ALA A 248 11.47 -2.87 -22.92
C ALA A 248 11.80 -2.02 -21.69
N LEU A 249 13.06 -1.62 -21.52
CA LEU A 249 13.50 -0.75 -20.42
C LEU A 249 12.88 0.65 -20.50
N ASN A 250 12.73 1.21 -21.71
CA ASN A 250 12.04 2.47 -21.87
C ASN A 250 10.55 2.36 -21.48
N PHE A 251 9.89 1.27 -21.89
CA PHE A 251 8.51 1.02 -21.49
C PHE A 251 8.37 0.86 -19.97
N PHE A 252 9.27 0.10 -19.34
CA PHE A 252 9.34 -0.03 -17.88
C PHE A 252 9.44 1.32 -17.18
N ARG A 253 10.37 2.18 -17.63
CA ARG A 253 10.55 3.53 -17.10
C ARG A 253 9.27 4.37 -17.19
N ARG A 254 8.58 4.33 -18.34
CA ARG A 254 7.30 5.04 -18.53
C ARG A 254 6.23 4.57 -17.53
N ILE A 255 6.15 3.26 -17.26
CA ILE A 255 5.22 2.72 -16.25
C ILE A 255 5.58 3.23 -14.86
N THR A 256 6.84 3.13 -14.46
CA THR A 256 7.29 3.59 -13.14
C THR A 256 7.06 5.09 -12.95
N THR A 257 7.26 5.90 -14.00
CA THR A 257 6.93 7.33 -13.97
C THR A 257 5.43 7.55 -13.72
N LYS A 258 4.55 6.83 -14.42
CA LYS A 258 3.10 6.95 -14.21
C LYS A 258 2.65 6.48 -12.82
N LEU A 259 3.28 5.45 -12.26
CA LEU A 259 3.02 5.03 -10.88
C LEU A 259 3.37 6.15 -9.89
N VAL A 260 4.55 6.77 -10.04
CA VAL A 260 4.96 7.92 -9.20
C VAL A 260 4.02 9.12 -9.38
N GLU A 261 3.62 9.46 -10.61
CA GLU A 261 2.66 10.54 -10.88
C GLU A 261 1.29 10.30 -10.21
N LEU A 262 0.90 9.04 -10.01
CA LEU A 262 -0.36 8.64 -9.39
C LEU A 262 -0.26 8.38 -7.88
N ASP A 263 0.92 8.58 -7.28
CA ASP A 263 1.22 8.21 -5.88
C ASP A 263 0.96 6.72 -5.58
N GLU A 264 1.25 5.86 -6.55
CA GLU A 264 1.13 4.40 -6.48
C GLU A 264 2.50 3.75 -6.32
N TYR A 265 2.67 2.93 -5.28
CA TYR A 265 3.95 2.23 -5.00
C TYR A 265 3.76 0.73 -4.80
N PRO A 266 3.20 0.00 -5.79
CA PRO A 266 3.12 -1.46 -5.70
C PRO A 266 4.52 -2.07 -5.68
N PRO A 267 4.70 -3.25 -5.06
CA PRO A 267 5.83 -4.11 -5.38
C PRO A 267 5.86 -4.39 -6.89
N ILE A 268 7.07 -4.40 -7.46
CA ILE A 268 7.28 -4.69 -8.88
C ILE A 268 8.22 -5.89 -8.99
N ILE A 269 7.76 -6.94 -9.65
CA ILE A 269 8.56 -8.14 -9.94
C ILE A 269 8.97 -8.08 -11.41
N VAL A 270 10.28 -8.00 -11.66
CA VAL A 270 10.83 -8.06 -13.02
C VAL A 270 11.12 -9.52 -13.36
N CYS A 271 10.40 -10.05 -14.35
CA CYS A 271 10.53 -11.41 -14.85
C CYS A 271 11.42 -11.44 -16.09
N LEU A 272 12.60 -12.03 -15.94
CA LEU A 272 13.49 -12.36 -17.06
C LEU A 272 13.04 -13.70 -17.65
N THR A 273 12.46 -13.68 -18.84
CA THR A 273 11.82 -14.85 -19.46
C THR A 273 12.62 -15.41 -20.63
N LYS A 274 12.30 -16.66 -20.99
CA LYS A 274 12.95 -17.44 -22.07
C LYS A 274 14.43 -17.70 -21.81
N PHE A 275 14.76 -18.13 -20.60
CA PHE A 275 16.11 -18.58 -20.26
C PHE A 275 16.42 -19.99 -20.78
N ASP A 276 15.44 -20.73 -21.31
CA ASP A 276 15.61 -22.12 -21.70
C ASP A 276 16.79 -22.30 -22.67
N PRO A 277 17.80 -23.12 -22.31
CA PRO A 277 19.08 -23.22 -23.02
C PRO A 277 19.02 -23.95 -24.37
N ASP A 278 17.86 -24.52 -24.73
CA ASP A 278 17.69 -25.37 -25.93
C ASP A 278 17.27 -24.58 -27.19
N LEU A 279 17.28 -23.24 -27.15
CA LEU A 279 17.06 -22.37 -28.30
C LEU A 279 18.40 -21.83 -28.81
N GLN A 280 19.13 -22.67 -29.56
CA GLN A 280 20.15 -22.23 -30.52
C GLN A 280 19.53 -22.03 -31.90
#